data_AF-A0AA37U0Q9-F1
#
_entry.id   AF-A0AA37U0Q9-F1
#
_cell.length_a   1.000
_cell.length_b   1.000
_cell.length_c   1.000
_cell.angle_alpha   90.00
_cell.angle_beta   90.00
_cell.angle_gamma   90.00
#
_symmetry.space_group_name_H-M   'P 1'
#
loop_
_entity.id
_entity.type
_entity.pdbx_description
1 polymer ?
#
loop_
_entity_poly.entity_id
_entity_poly.type
_entity_poly.pdbx_seq_one_letter_code
_entity_poly.pdbx_strand_id
1 'polypeptide(L)'
;MTDTAKNTAKSAPNMIPGKVAANRAEEAFLRGDYLSAATWELSGMAEVAVAVYTGAVSTAARAPTLATVSTETKVLQLGGPYKDVKGIPGYEAHQTPANSVSPLPTGKGPAVAMRVEDHQMTASWGNSRESRNYRQAQADRISQGDFRGAQQMDVDDIIGKFGNRYNQAIEQMLNYSESEGHY
;
A
#
# COMPACT_ATOMS: atom_id res chain seq x y z
N MET A 1 -50.96 18.06 12.41
CA MET A 1 -50.99 17.25 11.18
C MET A 1 -49.57 17.25 10.65
N THR A 2 -48.82 16.20 10.95
CA THR A 2 -47.41 16.01 10.61
C THR A 2 -47.33 15.47 9.18
N ASP A 3 -46.56 16.11 8.31
CA ASP A 3 -46.27 15.54 6.99
C ASP A 3 -44.77 15.36 6.76
N THR A 4 -44.49 14.20 6.20
CA THR A 4 -43.28 13.41 6.34
C THR A 4 -42.35 13.61 5.14
N ALA A 5 -41.06 13.68 5.42
CA ALA A 5 -40.00 13.71 4.42
C ALA A 5 -40.04 12.48 3.50
N LYS A 6 -40.06 12.70 2.18
CA LYS A 6 -39.84 11.64 1.19
C LYS A 6 -38.34 11.39 1.04
N ASN A 7 -37.87 10.36 1.72
CA ASN A 7 -36.57 9.74 1.53
C ASN A 7 -36.61 8.83 0.29
N THR A 8 -35.90 9.21 -0.79
CA THR A 8 -35.69 8.34 -1.95
C THR A 8 -34.44 7.50 -1.74
N ALA A 9 -34.61 6.28 -1.24
CA ALA A 9 -33.57 5.26 -1.20
C ALA A 9 -33.21 4.84 -2.64
N LYS A 10 -31.98 5.13 -3.07
CA LYS A 10 -31.38 4.49 -4.25
C LYS A 10 -31.13 3.02 -3.91
N SER A 11 -31.71 2.14 -4.71
CA SER A 11 -31.55 0.69 -4.65
C SER A 11 -30.06 0.31 -4.65
N ALA A 12 -29.63 -0.42 -3.62
CA ALA A 12 -28.28 -0.97 -3.55
C ALA A 12 -28.08 -2.06 -4.63
N PRO A 13 -26.94 -2.09 -5.33
CA PRO A 13 -26.66 -3.17 -6.27
C PRO A 13 -26.44 -4.50 -5.53
N ASN A 14 -27.01 -5.55 -6.10
CA ASN A 14 -26.94 -6.93 -5.65
C ASN A 14 -25.47 -7.42 -5.66
N MET A 15 -24.92 -7.76 -4.48
CA MET A 15 -23.51 -8.10 -4.27
C MET A 15 -23.29 -9.62 -4.30
N ILE A 16 -22.37 -10.08 -5.15
CA ILE A 16 -21.98 -11.50 -5.27
C ILE A 16 -21.01 -11.86 -4.13
N PRO A 17 -21.27 -12.91 -3.32
CA PRO A 17 -20.50 -13.24 -2.11
C PRO A 17 -18.99 -13.44 -2.28
N GLY A 18 -18.53 -13.85 -3.47
CA GLY A 18 -17.12 -14.15 -3.74
C GLY A 18 -16.17 -12.95 -3.87
N LYS A 19 -16.68 -11.75 -4.22
CA LYS A 19 -15.83 -10.55 -4.38
C LYS A 19 -15.44 -9.88 -3.05
N VAL A 20 -16.18 -10.16 -1.98
CA VAL A 20 -15.99 -9.47 -0.69
C VAL A 20 -14.75 -10.00 0.06
N ALA A 21 -14.42 -11.29 -0.10
CA ALA A 21 -13.28 -11.91 0.58
C ALA A 21 -11.92 -11.47 0.02
N ALA A 22 -11.77 -11.40 -1.32
CA ALA A 22 -10.54 -10.94 -1.97
C ALA A 22 -10.20 -9.49 -1.62
N ASN A 23 -11.22 -8.62 -1.60
CA ASN A 23 -11.05 -7.22 -1.21
C ASN A 23 -10.57 -7.06 0.25
N ARG A 24 -10.92 -7.97 1.16
CA ARG A 24 -10.58 -7.85 2.58
C ARG A 24 -9.13 -8.25 2.90
N ALA A 25 -8.58 -9.26 2.22
CA ALA A 25 -7.19 -9.68 2.38
C ALA A 25 -6.21 -8.68 1.75
N GLU A 26 -6.55 -8.11 0.59
CA GLU A 26 -5.75 -7.05 -0.04
C GLU A 26 -5.76 -5.73 0.75
N GLU A 27 -6.90 -5.36 1.35
CA GLU A 27 -6.97 -4.19 2.23
C GLU A 27 -6.14 -4.39 3.52
N ALA A 28 -6.09 -5.60 4.07
CA ALA A 28 -5.23 -5.92 5.21
C ALA A 28 -3.75 -5.88 4.86
N PHE A 29 -3.40 -6.29 3.63
CA PHE A 29 -2.04 -6.19 3.10
C PHE A 29 -1.55 -4.74 3.00
N LEU A 30 -2.40 -3.83 2.51
CA LEU A 30 -2.05 -2.40 2.38
C LEU A 30 -1.99 -1.65 3.71
N ARG A 31 -2.74 -2.13 4.71
CA ARG A 31 -2.74 -1.58 6.08
C ARG A 31 -1.63 -2.15 6.96
N GLY A 32 -0.93 -3.21 6.52
CA GLY A 32 0.10 -3.88 7.33
C GLY A 32 -0.44 -4.75 8.46
N ASP A 33 -1.71 -5.14 8.42
CA ASP A 33 -2.39 -5.95 9.44
C ASP A 33 -2.10 -7.46 9.28
N TYR A 34 -0.83 -7.84 9.22
CA TYR A 34 -0.38 -9.22 8.95
C TYR A 34 -0.78 -10.27 10.01
N LEU A 35 -1.38 -9.87 11.14
CA LEU A 35 -1.82 -10.78 12.21
C LEU A 35 -3.29 -11.25 12.10
N SER A 36 -4.09 -10.72 11.17
CA SER A 36 -5.51 -11.14 11.03
C SER A 36 -5.76 -12.13 9.88
N ALA A 37 -4.85 -12.25 8.91
CA ALA A 37 -4.99 -13.20 7.80
C ALA A 37 -4.56 -14.64 8.15
N ALA A 38 -3.75 -14.82 9.20
CA ALA A 38 -3.23 -16.14 9.60
C ALA A 38 -4.10 -16.89 10.63
N THR A 39 -5.22 -16.32 11.08
CA THR A 39 -6.03 -16.91 12.18
C THR A 39 -7.43 -17.38 11.78
N TRP A 40 -7.83 -17.34 10.50
CA TRP A 40 -9.20 -17.71 10.10
C TRP A 40 -9.33 -18.76 8.97
N GLU A 41 -8.23 -19.25 8.37
CA GLU A 41 -8.24 -20.46 7.52
C GLU A 41 -7.78 -21.73 8.29
N LEU A 42 -8.02 -21.78 9.60
CA LEU A 42 -7.72 -22.93 10.46
C LEU A 42 -8.97 -23.59 11.08
N SER A 43 -10.13 -23.45 10.42
CA SER A 43 -11.34 -24.18 10.81
C SER A 43 -11.91 -25.10 9.71
N GLY A 44 -11.23 -25.25 8.58
CA GLY A 44 -11.86 -25.86 7.39
C GLY A 44 -11.11 -26.95 6.63
N MET A 45 -9.79 -27.12 6.77
CA MET A 45 -9.06 -28.09 5.97
C MET A 45 -8.10 -28.90 6.84
N ALA A 46 -8.61 -30.02 7.34
CA ALA A 46 -7.78 -31.13 7.74
C ALA A 46 -7.06 -31.67 6.49
N GLU A 47 -5.77 -31.98 6.70
CA GLU A 47 -4.86 -32.72 5.84
C GLU A 47 -4.31 -32.02 4.59
N VAL A 48 -3.10 -31.46 4.73
CA VAL A 48 -2.12 -31.50 3.63
C VAL A 48 -1.00 -32.44 4.04
N ALA A 49 -1.08 -33.64 3.48
CA ALA A 49 -0.03 -34.63 3.49
C ALA A 49 1.21 -34.07 2.76
N VAL A 50 2.35 -34.02 3.46
CA VAL A 50 3.65 -33.77 2.84
C VAL A 50 4.15 -35.11 2.27
N ALA A 51 3.92 -35.32 0.97
CA ALA A 51 4.49 -36.44 0.24
C ALA A 51 5.95 -36.15 -0.11
N VAL A 52 6.90 -36.83 0.54
CA VAL A 52 8.32 -36.82 0.17
C VAL A 52 8.59 -38.02 -0.74
N TYR A 53 9.11 -37.75 -1.94
CA TYR A 53 9.52 -38.74 -2.93
C TYR A 53 10.71 -39.57 -2.44
N THR A 54 10.68 -40.85 -2.81
CA THR A 54 11.36 -42.00 -2.20
C THR A 54 12.87 -42.08 -2.45
N GLY A 55 13.62 -42.34 -1.37
CA GLY A 55 14.98 -42.86 -1.41
C GLY A 55 15.35 -43.47 -0.05
N ALA A 56 15.35 -44.79 0.06
CA ALA A 56 15.62 -45.55 1.28
C ALA A 56 17.12 -45.54 1.65
N VAL A 57 17.47 -45.35 2.93
CA VAL A 57 18.08 -46.37 3.83
C VAL A 57 18.32 -45.87 5.27
N SER A 58 18.07 -46.79 6.22
CA SER A 58 18.68 -47.01 7.55
C SER A 58 18.48 -46.03 8.74
N THR A 59 17.56 -46.43 9.63
CA THR A 59 17.67 -46.56 11.10
C THR A 59 18.64 -45.65 11.87
N ALA A 60 18.11 -44.70 12.65
CA ALA A 60 18.37 -44.49 14.08
C ALA A 60 17.64 -43.22 14.57
N ALA A 61 16.64 -43.39 15.41
CA ALA A 61 15.90 -42.28 16.02
C ALA A 61 16.79 -41.53 17.03
N ARG A 62 17.06 -40.26 16.75
CA ARG A 62 17.53 -39.26 17.72
C ARG A 62 16.78 -37.95 17.43
N ALA A 63 16.24 -37.35 18.49
CA ALA A 63 15.26 -36.26 18.48
C ALA A 63 15.55 -35.15 17.44
N PRO A 64 14.52 -34.59 16.78
CA PRO A 64 14.72 -33.44 15.92
C PRO A 64 15.06 -32.25 16.81
N THR A 65 16.31 -31.80 16.74
CA THR A 65 16.70 -30.45 17.11
C THR A 65 15.76 -29.51 16.36
N LEU A 66 14.95 -28.73 17.08
CA LEU A 66 14.13 -27.67 16.53
C LEU A 66 15.06 -26.68 15.82
N ALA A 67 15.25 -26.87 14.52
CA ALA A 67 15.78 -25.84 13.67
C ALA A 67 14.77 -24.70 13.69
N THR A 68 15.08 -23.64 14.43
CA THR A 68 14.41 -22.35 14.29
C THR A 68 14.61 -21.93 12.84
N VAL A 69 13.63 -22.23 12.00
CA VAL A 69 13.52 -21.64 10.68
C VAL A 69 13.10 -20.19 10.93
N SER A 70 14.09 -19.31 11.07
CA SER A 70 13.89 -17.88 10.97
C SER A 70 13.43 -17.59 9.54
N THR A 71 12.11 -17.66 9.34
CA THR A 71 11.47 -17.12 8.14
C THR A 71 11.52 -15.60 8.28
N GLU A 72 12.61 -14.98 7.80
CA GLU A 72 12.62 -13.54 7.61
C GLU A 72 11.48 -13.18 6.65
N THR A 73 10.39 -12.68 7.22
CA THR A 73 9.26 -12.18 6.44
C THR A 73 9.74 -10.91 5.78
N LYS A 74 10.16 -10.99 4.51
CA LYS A 74 10.55 -9.82 3.73
C LYS A 74 9.36 -8.86 3.68
N VAL A 75 9.41 -7.78 4.45
CA VAL A 75 8.41 -6.72 4.42
C VAL A 75 8.36 -6.21 2.98
N LEU A 76 7.17 -6.18 2.37
CA LEU A 76 7.05 -5.62 1.02
C LEU A 76 7.37 -4.12 1.08
N GLN A 77 8.28 -3.68 0.23
CA GLN A 77 8.57 -2.25 0.04
C GLN A 77 7.39 -1.63 -0.70
N LEU A 78 6.50 -0.99 0.05
CA LEU A 78 5.32 -0.28 -0.45
C LEU A 78 5.54 1.24 -0.51
N GLY A 79 6.54 1.80 0.17
CA GLY A 79 6.98 3.17 -0.03
C GLY A 79 8.49 3.31 0.06
N GLY A 80 9.06 4.42 -0.40
CA GLY A 80 10.52 4.62 -0.47
C GLY A 80 10.95 5.25 -1.80
N PRO A 81 12.18 5.01 -2.30
CA PRO A 81 12.59 5.58 -3.58
C PRO A 81 11.80 4.97 -4.74
N TYR A 82 11.35 5.81 -5.68
CA TYR A 82 10.55 5.41 -6.83
C TYR A 82 11.09 4.18 -7.58
N LYS A 83 12.42 4.08 -7.73
CA LYS A 83 13.05 2.94 -8.43
C LYS A 83 12.77 1.58 -7.78
N ASP A 84 12.53 1.55 -6.46
CA ASP A 84 12.32 0.33 -5.68
C ASP A 84 10.82 0.07 -5.44
N VAL A 85 10.00 1.12 -5.53
CA VAL A 85 8.53 1.04 -5.41
C VAL A 85 7.87 0.71 -6.76
N LYS A 86 8.47 1.12 -7.89
CA LYS A 86 7.90 0.86 -9.22
C LYS A 86 7.91 -0.64 -9.57
N GLY A 87 6.90 -1.07 -10.34
CA GLY A 87 6.84 -2.42 -10.90
C GLY A 87 6.19 -3.48 -10.00
N ILE A 88 5.60 -3.07 -8.87
CA ILE A 88 4.73 -3.93 -8.07
C ILE A 88 3.46 -4.23 -8.89
N PRO A 89 3.15 -5.50 -9.21
CA PRO A 89 2.00 -5.85 -10.04
C PRO A 89 0.68 -5.35 -9.44
N GLY A 90 -0.11 -4.61 -10.23
CA GLY A 90 -1.38 -4.01 -9.79
C GLY A 90 -1.24 -2.65 -9.10
N TYR A 91 -0.02 -2.13 -8.97
CA TYR A 91 0.26 -0.86 -8.32
C TYR A 91 1.09 0.07 -9.21
N GLU A 92 0.88 1.37 -9.04
CA GLU A 92 1.72 2.44 -9.56
C GLU A 92 2.48 3.11 -8.42
N ALA A 93 3.69 3.58 -8.71
CA ALA A 93 4.49 4.33 -7.75
C ALA A 93 4.17 5.82 -7.88
N HIS A 94 3.36 6.32 -6.96
CA HIS A 94 3.01 7.73 -6.86
C HIS A 94 4.12 8.49 -6.15
N GLN A 95 4.80 9.39 -6.86
CA GLN A 95 5.90 10.17 -6.31
C GLN A 95 5.38 11.36 -5.49
N THR A 96 5.95 11.52 -4.29
CA THR A 96 5.59 12.53 -3.29
C THR A 96 6.85 13.30 -2.85
N PRO A 97 7.11 14.53 -3.35
CA PRO A 97 6.26 15.34 -4.22
C PRO A 97 6.26 14.85 -5.67
N ALA A 98 5.38 15.42 -6.51
CA ALA A 98 5.27 15.05 -7.91
C ALA A 98 6.60 15.20 -8.67
N ASN A 99 6.98 14.18 -9.43
CA ASN A 99 8.27 14.11 -10.13
C ASN A 99 8.56 15.30 -11.05
N SER A 100 7.54 15.85 -11.70
CA SER A 100 7.71 16.96 -12.65
C SER A 100 8.18 18.26 -12.00
N VAL A 101 8.06 18.38 -10.68
CA VAL A 101 8.47 19.56 -9.90
C VAL A 101 9.52 19.23 -8.84
N SER A 102 9.86 17.95 -8.68
CA SER A 102 10.89 17.51 -7.74
C SER A 102 12.29 17.78 -8.31
N PRO A 103 13.23 18.31 -7.51
CA PRO A 103 14.62 18.47 -7.92
C PRO A 103 15.41 17.15 -7.89
N LEU A 104 14.82 16.08 -7.34
CA LEU A 104 15.48 14.79 -7.23
C LEU A 104 15.47 14.05 -8.57
N PRO A 105 16.52 13.26 -8.88
CA PRO A 105 16.46 12.32 -9.99
C PRO A 105 15.25 11.40 -9.85
N THR A 106 14.55 11.11 -10.95
CA THR A 106 13.29 10.33 -10.93
C THR A 106 13.37 9.06 -10.10
N GLY A 107 14.45 8.29 -10.21
CA GLY A 107 14.62 7.05 -9.44
C GLY A 107 14.76 7.23 -7.92
N LYS A 108 15.12 8.42 -7.46
CA LYS A 108 15.31 8.77 -6.04
C LYS A 108 14.14 9.54 -5.43
N GLY A 109 13.16 9.96 -6.25
CA GLY A 109 11.98 10.63 -5.71
C GLY A 109 11.25 9.71 -4.72
N PRO A 110 10.89 10.16 -3.51
CA PRO A 110 10.08 9.39 -2.58
C PRO A 110 8.73 9.05 -3.21
N ALA A 111 8.24 7.84 -2.98
CA ALA A 111 7.05 7.31 -3.62
C ALA A 111 6.27 6.37 -2.71
N VAL A 112 4.98 6.26 -2.99
CA VAL A 112 4.01 5.34 -2.38
C VAL A 112 3.44 4.44 -3.47
N ALA A 113 3.45 3.12 -3.24
CA ALA A 113 2.75 2.16 -4.06
C ALA A 113 1.24 2.32 -3.81
N MET A 114 0.50 2.60 -4.87
CA MET A 114 -0.95 2.73 -4.82
C MET A 114 -1.61 2.07 -6.02
N ARG A 115 -2.87 1.69 -5.85
CA ARG A 115 -3.63 1.06 -6.93
C ARG A 115 -3.78 2.06 -8.08
N VAL A 116 -3.89 1.56 -9.31
CA VAL A 116 -3.99 2.41 -10.50
C VAL A 116 -5.20 3.34 -10.39
N GLU A 117 -6.35 2.81 -9.96
CA GLU A 117 -7.59 3.58 -9.82
C GLU A 117 -7.46 4.71 -8.78
N ASP A 118 -6.84 4.41 -7.64
CA ASP A 118 -6.62 5.38 -6.56
C ASP A 118 -5.58 6.43 -6.99
N HIS A 119 -4.53 6.05 -7.73
CA HIS A 119 -3.54 7.01 -8.25
C HIS A 119 -4.20 8.06 -9.14
N GLN A 120 -5.14 7.65 -9.98
CA GLN A 120 -5.88 8.57 -10.86
C GLN A 120 -6.71 9.60 -10.11
N MET A 121 -7.05 9.33 -8.84
CA MET A 121 -7.82 10.24 -7.99
C MET A 121 -6.93 11.21 -7.21
N THR A 122 -5.61 11.01 -7.15
CA THR A 122 -4.68 11.92 -6.43
C THR A 122 -4.64 13.30 -7.08
N ALA A 123 -4.44 14.35 -6.27
CA ALA A 123 -4.54 15.73 -6.74
C ALA A 123 -3.46 16.10 -7.75
N SER A 124 -2.29 15.47 -7.66
CA SER A 124 -1.18 15.71 -8.60
C SER A 124 -1.27 14.88 -9.88
N TRP A 125 -2.24 13.95 -10.01
CA TRP A 125 -2.36 13.07 -11.19
C TRP A 125 -2.94 13.75 -12.42
N GLY A 126 -2.43 13.40 -13.60
CA GLY A 126 -2.96 13.84 -14.89
C GLY A 126 -2.63 15.29 -15.26
N ASN A 127 -3.35 15.81 -16.25
CA ASN A 127 -3.07 17.11 -16.89
C ASN A 127 -4.20 18.14 -16.78
N SER A 128 -5.09 17.98 -15.79
CA SER A 128 -6.14 18.97 -15.52
C SER A 128 -5.52 20.32 -15.10
N ARG A 129 -6.34 21.37 -15.07
CA ARG A 129 -5.88 22.68 -14.55
C ARG A 129 -5.57 22.57 -13.06
N GLU A 130 -6.40 21.84 -12.34
CA GLU A 130 -6.33 21.60 -10.90
C GLU A 130 -5.04 20.86 -10.56
N SER A 131 -4.71 19.79 -11.28
CA SER A 131 -3.48 19.02 -11.04
C SER A 131 -2.22 19.81 -11.35
N ARG A 132 -2.24 20.66 -12.38
CA ARG A 132 -1.13 21.58 -12.69
C ARG A 132 -0.93 22.62 -11.59
N ASN A 133 -2.03 23.22 -11.10
CA ASN A 133 -1.97 24.17 -9.99
C ASN A 133 -1.47 23.52 -8.70
N TYR A 134 -1.89 22.29 -8.43
CA TYR A 134 -1.44 21.52 -7.28
C TYR A 134 0.08 21.28 -7.32
N ARG A 135 0.61 20.83 -8.47
CA ARG A 135 2.06 20.66 -8.66
C ARG A 135 2.81 21.99 -8.60
N GLN A 136 2.21 23.09 -9.06
CA GLN A 136 2.79 24.42 -8.89
C GLN A 136 2.92 24.79 -7.41
N ALA A 137 1.88 24.54 -6.59
CA ALA A 137 1.96 24.79 -5.16
C ALA A 137 3.01 23.91 -4.43
N GLN A 138 3.29 22.71 -4.95
CA GLN A 138 4.44 21.91 -4.51
C GLN A 138 5.77 22.57 -4.92
N ALA A 139 5.89 23.00 -6.19
CA ALA A 139 7.08 23.69 -6.69
C ALA A 139 7.39 24.96 -5.88
N ASP A 140 6.36 25.74 -5.52
CA ASP A 140 6.52 26.96 -4.74
C ASP A 140 7.09 26.67 -3.34
N ARG A 141 6.62 25.61 -2.67
CA ARG A 141 7.19 25.15 -1.38
C ARG A 141 8.62 24.69 -1.52
N ILE A 142 8.90 23.85 -2.52
CA ILE A 142 10.25 23.37 -2.81
C ILE A 142 11.21 24.55 -3.05
N SER A 143 10.77 25.58 -3.78
CA SER A 143 11.57 26.78 -4.04
C SER A 143 11.91 27.59 -2.78
N GLN A 144 11.11 27.45 -1.73
CA GLN A 144 11.31 28.08 -0.43
C GLN A 144 12.14 27.21 0.53
N GLY A 145 12.60 26.04 0.07
CA GLY A 145 13.31 25.06 0.90
C GLY A 145 12.39 24.24 1.81
N ASP A 146 11.09 24.16 1.47
CA ASP A 146 10.10 23.36 2.19
C ASP A 146 9.73 22.10 1.37
N PHE A 147 10.70 21.20 1.19
CA PHE A 147 10.45 19.94 0.49
C PHE A 147 9.51 19.05 1.33
N ARG A 148 9.72 19.04 2.66
CA ARG A 148 8.84 18.31 3.59
C ARG A 148 7.39 18.76 3.50
N GLY A 149 7.11 20.05 3.39
CA GLY A 149 5.75 20.56 3.20
C GLY A 149 5.16 20.18 1.84
N ALA A 150 5.97 20.15 0.78
CA ALA A 150 5.51 19.66 -0.52
C ALA A 150 5.16 18.16 -0.51
N GLN A 151 5.88 17.35 0.28
CA GLN A 151 5.53 15.95 0.53
C GLN A 151 4.25 15.83 1.35
N GLN A 152 4.12 16.63 2.41
CA GLN A 152 2.96 16.59 3.29
C GLN A 152 1.66 16.89 2.53
N MET A 153 1.72 17.74 1.49
CA MET A 153 0.55 17.96 0.62
C MET A 153 0.01 16.64 0.04
N ASP A 154 0.88 15.79 -0.51
CA ASP A 154 0.46 14.50 -1.07
C ASP A 154 0.02 13.52 0.00
N VAL A 155 0.68 13.51 1.17
CA VAL A 155 0.25 12.70 2.32
C VAL A 155 -1.18 13.09 2.74
N ASP A 156 -1.45 14.38 2.89
CA ASP A 156 -2.78 14.87 3.28
C ASP A 156 -3.84 14.54 2.22
N ASP A 157 -3.49 14.63 0.93
CA ASP A 157 -4.38 14.26 -0.17
C ASP A 157 -4.73 12.76 -0.15
N ILE A 158 -3.71 11.91 0.02
CA ILE A 158 -3.85 10.45 0.08
C ILE A 158 -4.70 10.06 1.30
N ILE A 159 -4.38 10.58 2.49
CA ILE A 159 -5.14 10.30 3.71
C ILE A 159 -6.58 10.83 3.59
N GLY A 160 -6.78 12.02 3.03
CA GLY A 160 -8.10 12.61 2.84
C GLY A 160 -9.02 11.81 1.92
N LYS A 161 -8.45 11.15 0.89
CA LYS A 161 -9.21 10.37 -0.10
C LYS A 161 -9.37 8.90 0.27
N PHE A 162 -8.36 8.30 0.88
CA PHE A 162 -8.27 6.85 1.06
C PHE A 162 -8.19 6.41 2.52
N GLY A 163 -8.23 7.36 3.48
CA GLY A 163 -8.12 7.08 4.90
C GLY A 163 -6.79 6.41 5.21
N ASN A 164 -6.84 5.29 5.94
CA ASN A 164 -5.65 4.57 6.40
C ASN A 164 -5.10 3.55 5.41
N ARG A 165 -5.67 3.42 4.21
CA ARG A 165 -5.32 2.37 3.25
C ARG A 165 -3.82 2.34 2.92
N TYR A 166 -3.17 3.50 2.85
CA TYR A 166 -1.77 3.62 2.43
C TYR A 166 -0.80 3.97 3.57
N ASN A 167 -1.21 3.83 4.83
CA ASN A 167 -0.39 4.26 5.97
C ASN A 167 0.99 3.59 6.01
N GLN A 168 1.06 2.28 5.76
CA GLN A 168 2.34 1.56 5.75
C GLN A 168 3.26 2.08 4.65
N ALA A 169 2.72 2.33 3.46
CA ALA A 169 3.48 2.88 2.34
C ALA A 169 3.96 4.32 2.62
N ILE A 170 3.08 5.15 3.19
CA ILE A 170 3.41 6.52 3.62
C ILE A 170 4.52 6.50 4.67
N GLU A 171 4.42 5.64 5.68
CA GLU A 171 5.43 5.52 6.74
C GLU A 171 6.80 5.11 6.17
N GLN A 172 6.83 4.10 5.29
CA GLN A 172 8.08 3.70 4.63
C GLN A 172 8.66 4.83 3.76
N MET A 173 7.82 5.59 3.06
CA MET A 173 8.23 6.74 2.25
C MET A 173 8.78 7.90 3.10
N LEU A 174 8.15 8.20 4.24
CA LEU A 174 8.59 9.23 5.16
C LEU A 174 9.91 8.84 5.83
N ASN A 175 10.05 7.59 6.30
CA ASN A 175 11.29 7.07 6.86
C ASN A 175 12.45 7.14 5.83
N TYR A 176 12.17 6.82 4.57
CA TYR A 176 13.14 6.98 3.48
C TYR A 176 13.56 8.45 3.31
N SER A 177 12.60 9.37 3.21
CA SER A 177 12.86 10.81 3.06
C SER A 177 13.67 11.36 4.23
N GLU A 178 13.40 10.86 5.44
CA GLU A 178 14.15 11.22 6.64
C GLU A 178 15.62 10.74 6.55
N SER A 179 15.81 9.47 6.17
CA SER A 179 17.14 8.88 6.08
C SER A 179 18.04 9.53 5.03
N GLU A 180 17.48 10.08 3.94
CA GLU A 180 18.22 10.73 2.87
C GLU A 180 18.38 12.25 3.06
N GLY A 181 17.76 12.82 4.10
CA GLY A 181 17.81 14.26 4.33
C GLY A 181 16.95 15.09 3.37
N HIS A 182 15.86 14.52 2.85
CA HIS A 182 14.95 15.19 1.93
C HIS A 182 13.93 16.05 2.69
N TYR A 183 14.32 17.25 3.14
CA TYR A 183 13.45 18.19 3.86
C TYR A 183 13.51 19.60 3.29
#